data_AF-A0A480ATA4-F1
#
_entry.id   AF-A0A480ATA4-F1
#
_cell.length_a   1.000
_cell.length_b   1.000
_cell.length_c   1.000
_cell.angle_alpha   90.00
_cell.angle_beta   90.00
_cell.angle_gamma   90.00
#
_symmetry.space_group_name_H-M   'P 1'
#
loop_
_entity.id
_entity.type
_entity.pdbx_description
1 polymer ?
#
loop_
_entity_poly.entity_id
_entity_poly.type
_entity_poly.pdbx_seq_one_letter_code
_entity_poly.pdbx_strand_id
1 'polypeptide(L)'
;MRRTLTATALACLALGADAGLPTLTLTAQSPTTIMAGGTVDFRLDFFQIQEGWSFDNGDGEPSPDIGFQRWQSAYREAWNDRLTDLDLQLLVGGRPVQQRNTQPDAAPRTDYTTSWQVTLRFDQPGLHTVTAAALVTQAKDLYRAVTVGTRECVGFDNSVQCTLWDFRDEVLDDLAWTETTPAVSASLQVQAVPEPATTALWLAGLAGLALRARRRAG
;
A
#
# COMPACT_ATOMS: atom_id res chain seq x y z
N MET A 1 -15.21 -35.77 -40.12
CA MET A 1 -13.90 -35.53 -39.46
C MET A 1 -13.94 -34.15 -38.83
N ARG A 2 -14.03 -34.08 -37.50
CA ARG A 2 -14.09 -32.82 -36.73
C ARG A 2 -12.68 -32.27 -36.57
N ARG A 3 -12.43 -31.03 -37.00
CA ARG A 3 -11.19 -30.31 -36.75
C ARG A 3 -11.32 -29.58 -35.43
N THR A 4 -10.68 -30.14 -34.41
CA THR A 4 -10.44 -29.51 -33.11
C THR A 4 -9.34 -28.48 -33.32
N LEU A 5 -9.71 -27.20 -33.40
CA LEU A 5 -8.76 -26.10 -33.26
C LEU A 5 -8.59 -25.87 -31.76
N THR A 6 -7.50 -26.39 -31.22
CA THR A 6 -7.00 -26.11 -29.88
C THR A 6 -6.70 -24.62 -29.77
N ALA A 7 -7.52 -23.92 -28.98
CA ALA A 7 -7.22 -22.59 -28.49
C ALA A 7 -6.05 -22.71 -27.50
N THR A 8 -4.85 -22.35 -27.95
CA THR A 8 -3.71 -22.12 -27.07
C THR A 8 -3.95 -20.78 -26.38
N ALA A 9 -4.73 -20.78 -25.29
CA ALA A 9 -4.76 -19.67 -24.36
C ALA A 9 -3.38 -19.61 -23.71
N LEU A 10 -2.53 -18.71 -24.21
CA LEU A 10 -1.27 -18.39 -23.58
C LEU A 10 -1.61 -17.86 -22.18
N ALA A 11 -1.28 -18.65 -21.17
CA ALA A 11 -1.33 -18.26 -19.78
C ALA A 11 -0.27 -17.17 -19.53
N CYS A 12 -0.63 -15.91 -19.80
CA CYS A 12 -0.07 -14.78 -19.06
C CYS A 12 -0.70 -14.81 -17.67
N LEU A 13 -0.29 -15.81 -16.87
CA LEU A 13 -0.54 -15.86 -15.45
C LEU A 13 0.23 -14.69 -14.82
N ALA A 14 -0.53 -13.67 -14.46
CA ALA A 14 -0.34 -12.78 -13.32
C ALA A 14 1.05 -12.87 -12.65
N LEU A 15 2.04 -12.23 -13.25
CA LEU A 15 2.93 -11.36 -12.50
C LEU A 15 2.22 -9.99 -12.47
N GLY A 16 1.10 -9.92 -11.77
CA GLY A 16 0.65 -8.62 -11.27
C GLY A 16 1.76 -8.17 -10.34
N ALA A 17 2.41 -7.06 -10.67
CA ALA A 17 3.45 -6.51 -9.82
C ALA A 17 2.84 -6.26 -8.43
N ASP A 18 3.32 -6.97 -7.40
CA ASP A 18 3.06 -6.63 -5.99
C ASP A 18 3.74 -5.31 -5.58
N ALA A 19 4.25 -4.53 -6.54
CA ALA A 19 4.72 -3.18 -6.31
C ALA A 19 3.49 -2.26 -6.09
N GLY A 20 3.62 -1.28 -5.19
CA GLY A 20 2.56 -0.31 -4.90
C GLY A 20 1.58 -0.67 -3.78
N LEU A 21 1.46 -1.94 -3.36
CA LEU A 21 0.56 -2.31 -2.26
C LEU A 21 1.11 -1.82 -0.90
N PRO A 22 0.31 -1.09 -0.10
CA PRO A 22 0.74 -0.63 1.21
C PRO A 22 0.87 -1.81 2.19
N THR A 23 2.02 -1.89 2.86
CA THR A 23 2.31 -2.88 3.89
C THR A 23 2.27 -2.23 5.27
N LEU A 24 1.54 -2.85 6.20
CA LEU A 24 1.43 -2.39 7.58
C LEU A 24 1.76 -3.53 8.55
N THR A 25 2.78 -3.32 9.38
CA THR A 25 3.21 -4.29 10.38
C THR A 25 2.97 -3.72 11.77
N LEU A 26 2.33 -4.52 12.64
CA LEU A 26 2.15 -4.21 14.05
C LEU A 26 3.02 -5.15 14.89
N THR A 27 3.84 -4.58 15.77
CA THR A 27 4.74 -5.33 16.64
C THR A 27 4.58 -4.85 18.09
N ALA A 28 4.42 -5.76 19.04
CA ALA A 28 4.54 -5.43 20.46
C ALA A 28 6.02 -5.27 20.84
N GLN A 29 6.37 -4.15 21.46
CA GLN A 29 7.73 -3.83 21.94
C GLN A 29 7.92 -4.18 23.43
N SER A 30 6.84 -4.49 24.14
CA SER A 30 6.84 -4.95 25.52
C SER A 30 6.03 -6.25 25.66
N PRO A 31 6.07 -6.93 26.83
CA PRO A 31 5.29 -8.15 27.06
C PRO A 31 3.79 -7.93 26.84
N THR A 32 3.13 -8.88 26.16
CA THR A 32 1.68 -8.84 25.91
C THR A 32 0.85 -9.52 26.99
N THR A 33 1.49 -10.13 27.98
CA THR A 33 0.84 -10.62 29.20
C THR A 33 1.16 -9.66 30.34
N ILE A 34 0.15 -8.92 30.80
CA ILE A 34 0.30 -7.84 31.79
C ILE A 34 -0.76 -7.97 32.88
N MET A 35 -0.56 -7.25 33.98
CA MET A 35 -1.63 -7.05 34.96
C MET A 35 -2.67 -6.08 34.40
N ALA A 36 -3.94 -6.24 34.79
CA ALA A 36 -4.97 -5.25 34.52
C ALA A 36 -4.53 -3.86 35.06
N GLY A 37 -4.71 -2.82 34.26
CA GLY A 37 -4.18 -1.48 34.49
C GLY A 37 -2.74 -1.26 33.99
N GLY A 38 -2.08 -2.32 33.53
CA GLY A 38 -0.75 -2.26 32.91
C GLY A 38 -0.80 -1.71 31.48
N THR A 39 0.39 -1.45 30.93
CA THR A 39 0.58 -0.92 29.59
C THR A 39 1.35 -1.86 28.69
N VAL A 40 1.07 -1.80 27.39
CA VAL A 40 1.85 -2.46 26.34
C VAL A 40 2.30 -1.42 25.32
N ASP A 41 3.57 -1.44 24.97
CA ASP A 41 4.15 -0.62 23.91
C ASP A 41 4.03 -1.33 22.57
N PHE A 42 3.57 -0.61 21.56
CA PHE A 42 3.43 -1.10 20.19
C PHE A 42 4.26 -0.23 19.25
N ARG A 43 4.76 -0.86 18.18
CA ARG A 43 5.33 -0.18 17.02
C ARG A 43 4.54 -0.59 15.78
N LEU A 44 4.08 0.41 15.05
CA LEU A 44 3.47 0.28 13.74
C LEU A 44 4.51 0.71 12.72
N ASP A 45 4.82 -0.16 11.76
CA ASP A 45 5.72 0.11 10.66
C ASP A 45 4.91 0.09 9.36
N PHE A 46 4.93 1.20 8.62
CA PHE A 46 4.28 1.33 7.32
C PHE A 46 5.34 1.43 6.23
N PHE A 47 5.09 0.73 5.13
CA PHE A 47 5.91 0.76 3.92
C PHE A 47 5.02 0.77 2.69
N GLN A 48 5.33 1.65 1.73
CA GLN A 48 4.71 1.62 0.41
C GLN A 48 5.66 2.19 -0.66
N ILE A 49 5.72 1.54 -1.80
CA ILE A 49 6.40 2.05 -2.99
C ILE A 49 5.43 2.95 -3.76
N GLN A 50 5.87 4.15 -4.10
CA GLN A 50 5.12 5.03 -5.01
C GLN A 50 5.48 4.65 -6.44
N GLU A 51 4.53 4.08 -7.17
CA GLU A 51 4.79 3.65 -8.54
C GLU A 51 5.00 4.83 -9.48
N GLY A 52 5.77 4.60 -10.53
CA GLY A 52 5.87 5.54 -11.61
C GLY A 52 6.68 4.96 -12.73
N TRP A 53 6.20 5.15 -13.95
CA TRP A 53 6.88 4.68 -15.14
C TRP A 53 6.61 5.64 -16.28
N SER A 54 7.45 5.55 -17.28
CA SER A 54 7.30 6.27 -18.51
C SER A 54 7.90 5.43 -19.61
N PHE A 55 7.24 5.38 -20.75
CA PHE A 55 7.85 4.85 -21.96
C PHE A 55 7.58 5.80 -23.12
N ASP A 56 8.61 5.94 -23.93
CA ASP A 56 8.55 6.61 -25.21
C ASP A 56 8.76 5.53 -26.28
N ASN A 57 7.91 5.50 -27.30
CA ASN A 57 8.05 4.64 -28.46
C ASN A 57 7.79 5.44 -29.74
N GLY A 58 8.05 4.90 -30.91
CA GLY A 58 7.73 5.56 -32.17
C GLY A 58 7.82 4.59 -33.34
N ASP A 59 6.95 4.77 -34.32
CA ASP A 59 6.93 3.91 -35.52
C ASP A 59 7.97 4.36 -36.55
N GLY A 60 8.67 5.47 -36.28
CA GLY A 60 9.61 6.10 -37.20
C GLY A 60 8.91 6.73 -38.41
N GLU A 61 9.68 7.41 -39.27
CA GLU A 61 9.14 7.93 -40.52
C GLU A 61 9.00 6.80 -41.55
N PRO A 62 7.81 6.62 -42.18
CA PRO A 62 7.62 5.62 -43.21
C PRO A 62 8.36 5.99 -44.51
N SER A 63 8.60 5.02 -45.38
CA SER A 63 9.17 5.29 -46.71
C SER A 63 8.28 6.22 -47.53
N PRO A 64 8.85 7.19 -48.28
CA PRO A 64 8.12 8.08 -49.19
C PRO A 64 7.21 7.32 -50.15
N ASP A 65 5.94 7.71 -50.21
CA ASP A 65 4.98 7.22 -51.21
C ASP A 65 4.12 8.39 -51.70
N ILE A 66 3.58 8.28 -52.91
CA ILE A 66 2.83 9.35 -53.56
C ILE A 66 1.52 9.63 -52.81
N GLY A 67 1.23 10.91 -52.58
CA GLY A 67 0.04 11.43 -51.92
C GLY A 67 0.28 11.89 -50.48
N PHE A 68 -0.82 12.13 -49.76
CA PHE A 68 -0.80 12.51 -48.35
C PHE A 68 -0.44 11.31 -47.47
N GLN A 69 0.56 11.48 -46.62
CA GLN A 69 0.97 10.48 -45.64
C GLN A 69 0.89 11.06 -44.23
N ARG A 70 0.33 10.27 -43.30
CA ARG A 70 0.28 10.56 -41.86
C ARG A 70 0.82 9.35 -41.10
N TRP A 71 1.66 9.59 -40.11
CA TRP A 71 2.21 8.54 -39.26
C TRP A 71 2.41 9.02 -37.82
N GLN A 72 2.51 8.07 -36.90
CA GLN A 72 2.89 8.34 -35.52
C GLN A 72 4.42 8.34 -35.42
N SER A 73 5.03 9.52 -35.33
CA SER A 73 6.48 9.63 -35.20
C SER A 73 6.97 9.30 -33.81
N ALA A 74 6.17 9.60 -32.79
CA ALA A 74 6.43 9.27 -31.40
C ALA A 74 5.12 9.02 -30.64
N TYR A 75 5.22 8.21 -29.59
CA TYR A 75 4.21 7.93 -28.59
C TYR A 75 4.88 8.07 -27.23
N ARG A 76 4.26 8.81 -26.33
CA ARG A 76 4.70 9.00 -24.95
C ARG A 76 3.57 8.61 -24.03
N GLU A 77 3.88 7.76 -23.05
CA GLU A 77 2.99 7.48 -21.94
C GLU A 77 3.75 7.56 -20.62
N ALA A 78 3.14 8.21 -19.64
CA ALA A 78 3.67 8.34 -18.31
C ALA A 78 2.57 8.08 -17.28
N TRP A 79 2.93 7.32 -16.26
CA TRP A 79 2.10 7.06 -15.09
C TRP A 79 2.87 7.45 -13.84
N ASN A 80 2.21 8.10 -12.90
CA ASN A 80 2.81 8.44 -11.62
C ASN A 80 1.80 8.28 -10.47
N ASP A 81 2.28 7.73 -9.36
CA ASP A 81 1.59 7.70 -8.08
C ASP A 81 2.31 8.59 -7.07
N ARG A 82 1.56 9.37 -6.30
CA ARG A 82 2.09 10.21 -5.22
C ARG A 82 1.31 9.97 -3.94
N LEU A 83 1.99 9.62 -2.85
CA LEU A 83 1.34 9.49 -1.55
C LEU A 83 1.13 10.87 -0.93
N THR A 84 -0.13 11.25 -0.75
CA THR A 84 -0.52 12.60 -0.30
C THR A 84 -0.87 12.60 1.17
N ASP A 85 -1.68 11.64 1.62
CA ASP A 85 -2.10 11.51 3.01
C ASP A 85 -2.00 10.06 3.48
N LEU A 86 -1.67 9.88 4.76
CA LEU A 86 -1.63 8.59 5.45
C LEU A 86 -2.25 8.76 6.84
N ASP A 87 -3.32 8.02 7.10
CA ASP A 87 -3.98 7.90 8.40
C ASP A 87 -3.69 6.53 9.00
N LEU A 88 -2.89 6.48 10.06
CA LEU A 88 -2.57 5.26 10.82
C LEU A 88 -3.47 5.15 12.04
N GLN A 89 -4.09 3.99 12.22
CA GLN A 89 -4.99 3.71 13.33
C GLN A 89 -4.55 2.45 14.08
N LEU A 90 -4.61 2.50 15.40
CA LEU A 90 -4.52 1.33 16.25
C LEU A 90 -5.92 1.02 16.79
N LEU A 91 -6.36 -0.22 16.61
CA LEU A 91 -7.68 -0.70 16.96
C LEU A 91 -7.59 -1.75 18.06
N VAL A 92 -8.54 -1.71 18.99
CA VAL A 92 -8.75 -2.76 19.99
C VAL A 92 -10.18 -3.25 19.87
N GLY A 93 -10.37 -4.55 19.68
CA GLY A 93 -11.69 -5.13 19.45
C GLY A 93 -12.41 -4.54 18.23
N GLY A 94 -11.64 -4.13 17.19
CA GLY A 94 -12.16 -3.53 15.97
C GLY A 94 -12.55 -2.05 16.06
N ARG A 95 -12.28 -1.38 17.19
CA ARG A 95 -12.54 0.06 17.37
C ARG A 95 -11.22 0.84 17.44
N PRO A 96 -11.09 1.99 16.74
CA PRO A 96 -9.90 2.82 16.85
C PRO A 96 -9.78 3.38 18.27
N VAL A 97 -8.59 3.22 18.85
CA VAL A 97 -8.24 3.75 20.19
C VAL A 97 -7.17 4.83 20.12
N GLN A 98 -6.33 4.79 19.07
CA GLN A 98 -5.29 5.78 18.79
C GLN A 98 -5.21 5.99 17.29
N GLN A 99 -4.88 7.21 16.87
CA GLN A 99 -4.80 7.59 15.47
C GLN A 99 -3.65 8.58 15.25
N ARG A 100 -3.01 8.51 14.08
CA ARG A 100 -1.99 9.45 13.64
C ARG A 100 -2.17 9.75 12.16
N ASN A 101 -2.47 11.01 11.85
CA ASN A 101 -2.52 11.51 10.49
C ASN A 101 -1.17 12.11 10.11
N THR A 102 -0.73 11.83 8.90
CA THR A 102 0.51 12.37 8.32
C THR A 102 0.28 12.77 6.87
N GLN A 103 1.00 13.80 6.42
CA GLN A 103 0.99 14.29 5.04
C GLN A 103 2.40 14.10 4.45
N PRO A 104 2.75 12.88 4.04
CA PRO A 104 4.11 12.55 3.64
C PRO A 104 4.56 13.22 2.34
N ASP A 105 3.61 13.51 1.43
CA ASP A 105 3.88 14.10 0.12
C ASP A 105 4.96 13.36 -0.70
N ALA A 106 4.98 12.02 -0.60
CA ALA A 106 6.04 11.20 -1.17
C ALA A 106 5.91 11.12 -2.69
N ALA A 107 6.98 11.51 -3.39
CA ALA A 107 7.02 11.64 -4.85
C ALA A 107 6.93 10.27 -5.56
N PRO A 108 6.51 10.26 -6.83
CA PRO A 108 6.54 9.05 -7.66
C PRO A 108 7.93 8.43 -7.72
N ARG A 109 7.99 7.10 -7.85
CA ARG A 109 9.23 6.30 -7.95
C ARG A 109 10.10 6.39 -6.70
N THR A 110 9.48 6.61 -5.54
CA THR A 110 10.16 6.61 -4.25
C THR A 110 9.52 5.62 -3.29
N ASP A 111 10.31 5.14 -2.34
CA ASP A 111 9.81 4.34 -1.24
C ASP A 111 9.45 5.24 -0.07
N TYR A 112 8.25 5.07 0.48
CA TYR A 112 7.85 5.72 1.72
C TYR A 112 7.83 4.73 2.87
N THR A 113 8.56 5.05 3.94
CA THR A 113 8.54 4.32 5.21
C THR A 113 8.24 5.26 6.36
N THR A 114 7.48 4.80 7.33
CA THR A 114 7.32 5.49 8.61
C THR A 114 7.07 4.50 9.73
N SER A 115 7.51 4.87 10.92
CA SER A 115 7.24 4.13 12.15
C SER A 115 6.49 5.01 13.14
N TRP A 116 5.57 4.41 13.86
CA TRP A 116 4.83 5.05 14.94
C TRP A 116 4.84 4.16 16.18
N GLN A 117 5.38 4.67 17.27
CA GLN A 117 5.34 4.01 18.58
C GLN A 117 4.19 4.56 19.40
N VAL A 118 3.46 3.67 20.08
CA VAL A 118 2.30 4.02 20.88
C VAL A 118 2.16 3.06 22.06
N THR A 119 1.87 3.62 23.22
CA THR A 119 1.62 2.87 24.45
C THR A 119 0.12 2.82 24.71
N LEU A 120 -0.42 1.61 24.90
CA LEU A 120 -1.82 1.43 25.31
C LEU A 120 -1.90 0.87 26.72
N ARG A 121 -2.92 1.30 27.46
CA ARG A 121 -3.26 0.80 28.79
C ARG A 121 -4.47 -0.13 28.71
N PHE A 122 -4.41 -1.25 29.42
CA PHE A 122 -5.47 -2.27 29.43
C PHE A 122 -6.07 -2.42 30.82
N ASP A 123 -7.06 -1.59 31.14
CA ASP A 123 -7.65 -1.52 32.48
C ASP A 123 -8.55 -2.72 32.83
N GLN A 124 -9.13 -3.39 31.83
CA GLN A 124 -10.02 -4.52 32.05
C GLN A 124 -9.27 -5.86 31.90
N PRO A 125 -9.44 -6.80 32.85
CA PRO A 125 -8.89 -8.14 32.69
C PRO A 125 -9.57 -8.85 31.52
N GLY A 126 -8.79 -9.66 30.79
CA GLY A 126 -9.27 -10.38 29.62
C GLY A 126 -8.27 -10.40 28.48
N LEU A 127 -8.68 -11.08 27.40
CA LEU A 127 -7.94 -11.12 26.14
C LEU A 127 -8.42 -9.96 25.26
N HIS A 128 -7.47 -9.16 24.78
CA HIS A 128 -7.71 -8.02 23.90
C HIS A 128 -7.04 -8.27 22.55
N THR A 129 -7.81 -8.16 21.47
CA THR A 129 -7.27 -8.23 20.10
C THR A 129 -6.92 -6.84 19.64
N VAL A 130 -5.64 -6.63 19.31
CA VAL A 130 -5.07 -5.39 18.81
C VAL A 130 -4.75 -5.55 17.34
N THR A 131 -5.19 -4.62 16.50
CA THR A 131 -4.86 -4.57 15.06
C THR A 131 -4.47 -3.16 14.68
N ALA A 132 -3.56 -3.00 13.71
CA ALA A 132 -3.33 -1.72 13.08
C ALA A 132 -4.08 -1.66 11.75
N ALA A 133 -4.58 -0.49 11.40
CA ALA A 133 -5.10 -0.18 10.08
C ALA A 133 -4.46 1.10 9.56
N ALA A 134 -4.43 1.26 8.25
CA ALA A 134 -4.05 2.48 7.59
C ALA A 134 -5.06 2.82 6.50
N LEU A 135 -5.34 4.11 6.32
CA LEU A 135 -5.99 4.63 5.14
C LEU A 135 -4.96 5.46 4.36
N VAL A 136 -4.66 5.02 3.15
CA VAL A 136 -3.62 5.57 2.28
C VAL A 136 -4.30 6.36 1.18
N THR A 137 -3.95 7.63 1.00
CA THR A 137 -4.50 8.48 -0.07
C THR A 137 -3.42 8.85 -1.06
N GLN A 138 -3.61 8.45 -2.31
CA GLN A 138 -2.67 8.70 -3.39
C GLN A 138 -3.29 9.61 -4.45
N ALA A 139 -2.53 10.59 -4.91
CA ALA A 139 -2.81 11.28 -6.16
C ALA A 139 -2.15 10.49 -7.30
N LYS A 140 -2.89 10.28 -8.38
CA LYS A 140 -2.44 9.51 -9.53
C LYS A 140 -2.67 10.31 -10.79
N ASP A 141 -1.72 10.23 -11.72
CA ASP A 141 -1.81 10.85 -13.03
C ASP A 141 -1.36 9.90 -14.14
N LEU A 142 -2.10 9.95 -15.25
CA LEU A 142 -1.81 9.27 -16.50
C LEU A 142 -1.78 10.30 -17.62
N TYR A 143 -0.65 10.36 -18.31
CA TYR A 143 -0.45 11.20 -19.47
C TYR A 143 -0.13 10.33 -20.69
N ARG A 144 -0.87 10.53 -21.78
CA ARG A 144 -0.60 9.91 -23.09
C ARG A 144 -0.63 10.96 -24.18
N ALA A 145 0.42 10.97 -25.00
CA ALA A 145 0.50 11.83 -26.16
C ALA A 145 1.18 11.14 -27.33
N VAL A 146 0.87 11.58 -28.54
CA VAL A 146 1.54 11.17 -29.76
C VAL A 146 2.05 12.37 -30.51
N THR A 147 3.22 12.25 -31.10
CA THR A 147 3.65 13.18 -32.15
C THR A 147 3.25 12.58 -33.49
N VAL A 148 2.48 13.34 -34.25
CA VAL A 148 1.98 12.96 -35.56
C VAL A 148 2.76 13.71 -36.62
N GLY A 149 3.41 12.96 -37.50
CA GLY A 149 4.05 13.48 -38.71
C GLY A 149 3.07 13.44 -39.87
N THR A 150 3.10 14.49 -40.70
CA THR A 150 2.40 14.51 -42.00
C THR A 150 3.31 15.04 -43.10
N ARG A 151 3.13 14.51 -44.31
CA ARG A 151 3.80 14.98 -45.53
C ARG A 151 2.93 14.77 -46.76
N GLU A 152 3.16 15.56 -47.79
CA GLU A 152 2.54 15.39 -49.11
C GLU A 152 3.62 15.08 -50.15
N CYS A 153 3.53 13.95 -50.84
CA CYS A 153 4.51 13.60 -51.86
C CYS A 153 3.90 13.51 -53.26
N VAL A 154 4.69 13.87 -54.27
CA VAL A 154 4.32 13.79 -55.68
C VAL A 154 5.34 12.97 -56.45
N GLY A 155 4.89 12.28 -57.50
CA GLY A 155 5.78 11.59 -58.43
C GLY A 155 6.39 12.58 -59.42
N PHE A 156 7.72 12.59 -59.54
CA PHE A 156 8.45 13.43 -60.48
C PHE A 156 9.65 12.65 -61.06
N ASP A 157 9.75 12.54 -62.39
CA ASP A 157 10.85 11.88 -63.11
C ASP A 157 11.28 10.51 -62.52
N ASN A 158 10.32 9.59 -62.35
CA ASN A 158 10.52 8.26 -61.75
C ASN A 158 11.05 8.28 -60.29
N SER A 159 10.91 9.41 -59.59
CA SER A 159 11.23 9.56 -58.17
C SER A 159 10.02 10.06 -57.38
N VAL A 160 10.03 9.85 -56.06
CA VAL A 160 9.05 10.43 -55.14
C VAL A 160 9.69 11.66 -54.50
N GLN A 161 9.04 12.81 -54.64
CA GLN A 161 9.44 14.06 -53.99
C GLN A 161 8.39 14.46 -52.96
N CYS A 162 8.80 14.62 -51.71
CA CYS A 162 7.92 15.04 -50.63
C CYS A 162 8.09 16.53 -50.33
N THR A 163 6.97 17.18 -50.08
CA THR A 163 6.85 18.58 -49.68
C THR A 163 5.93 18.68 -48.47
N LEU A 164 5.97 19.81 -47.75
CA LEU A 164 5.08 20.08 -46.61
C LEU A 164 5.20 19.09 -45.44
N TRP A 165 6.33 19.12 -44.72
CA TRP A 165 6.45 18.40 -43.45
C TRP A 165 5.80 19.21 -42.32
N ASP A 166 4.93 18.54 -41.58
CA ASP A 166 4.34 19.06 -40.35
C ASP A 166 4.41 18.00 -39.26
N PHE A 167 4.81 18.41 -38.07
CA PHE A 167 4.85 17.58 -36.87
C PHE A 167 4.07 18.30 -35.78
N ARG A 168 3.11 17.58 -35.20
CA ARG A 168 2.26 18.13 -34.15
C ARG A 168 2.05 17.11 -33.06
N ASP A 169 2.06 17.61 -31.84
CA ASP A 169 1.75 16.81 -30.67
C ASP A 169 0.23 16.79 -30.45
N GLU A 170 -0.31 15.58 -30.29
CA GLU A 170 -1.72 15.32 -29.99
C GLU A 170 -1.78 14.62 -28.62
N VAL A 171 -2.40 15.27 -27.63
CA VAL A 171 -2.65 14.67 -26.32
C VAL A 171 -3.86 13.76 -26.44
N LEU A 172 -3.68 12.48 -26.10
CA LEU A 172 -4.72 11.46 -26.14
C LEU A 172 -5.47 11.38 -24.81
N ASP A 173 -4.71 11.29 -23.71
CA ASP A 173 -5.21 11.25 -22.35
C ASP A 173 -4.38 12.17 -21.46
N ASP A 174 -5.05 12.93 -20.60
CA ASP A 174 -4.44 13.70 -19.51
C ASP A 174 -5.40 13.61 -18.31
N LEU A 175 -5.20 12.57 -17.50
CA LEU A 175 -6.12 12.18 -16.44
C LEU A 175 -5.42 12.28 -15.09
N ALA A 176 -6.10 12.88 -14.13
CA ALA A 176 -5.67 12.91 -12.74
C ALA A 176 -6.83 12.52 -11.82
N TRP A 177 -6.56 11.68 -10.82
CA TRP A 177 -7.54 11.29 -9.81
C TRP A 177 -6.88 11.02 -8.46
N THR A 178 -7.72 10.85 -7.45
CA THR A 178 -7.32 10.46 -6.10
C THR A 178 -7.85 9.07 -5.81
N GLU A 179 -7.01 8.22 -5.26
CA GLU A 179 -7.37 6.87 -4.83
C GLU A 179 -7.11 6.71 -3.33
N THR A 180 -8.00 5.98 -2.67
CA THR A 180 -7.87 5.67 -1.25
C THR A 180 -7.86 4.16 -1.05
N THR A 181 -6.79 3.66 -0.45
CA THR A 181 -6.54 2.22 -0.27
C THR A 181 -6.35 1.88 1.22
N PRO A 182 -7.08 0.88 1.76
CA PRO A 182 -6.86 0.44 3.13
C PRO A 182 -5.68 -0.53 3.23
N ALA A 183 -4.96 -0.50 4.35
CA ALA A 183 -4.02 -1.54 4.76
C ALA A 183 -4.34 -1.99 6.18
N VAL A 184 -4.19 -3.28 6.49
CA VAL A 184 -4.47 -3.82 7.83
C VAL A 184 -3.35 -4.78 8.23
N SER A 185 -2.89 -4.69 9.47
CA SER A 185 -1.88 -5.61 10.00
C SER A 185 -2.48 -6.94 10.43
N ALA A 186 -1.60 -7.93 10.65
CA ALA A 186 -1.96 -9.09 11.48
C ALA A 186 -2.39 -8.65 12.90
N SER A 187 -3.27 -9.42 13.52
CA SER A 187 -3.74 -9.17 14.88
C SER A 187 -2.76 -9.67 15.94
N LEU A 188 -2.62 -8.90 17.02
CA LEU A 188 -1.89 -9.29 18.23
C LEU A 188 -2.87 -9.52 19.38
N GLN A 189 -2.56 -10.47 20.24
CA GLN A 189 -3.33 -10.73 21.46
C GLN A 189 -2.59 -10.19 22.69
N VAL A 190 -3.29 -9.42 23.50
CA VAL A 190 -2.82 -8.94 24.80
C VAL A 190 -3.69 -9.56 25.89
N GLN A 191 -3.07 -10.21 26.87
CA GLN A 191 -3.74 -10.78 28.02
C GLN A 191 -3.53 -9.88 29.24
N ALA A 192 -4.59 -9.23 29.69
CA ALA A 192 -4.62 -8.55 30.98
C ALA A 192 -5.12 -9.52 32.06
N VAL A 193 -4.28 -9.84 33.03
CA VAL A 193 -4.60 -10.76 34.14
C VAL A 193 -5.11 -9.94 35.33
N PRO A 194 -6.18 -10.38 36.03
CA PRO A 194 -6.60 -9.74 37.27
C PRO A 194 -5.46 -9.65 38.28
N GLU A 195 -5.45 -8.62 39.12
CA GLU A 195 -4.60 -8.62 40.31
C GLU A 195 -4.82 -9.93 41.10
N PRO A 196 -3.75 -10.56 41.62
CA PRO A 196 -3.91 -11.72 42.47
C PRO A 196 -4.81 -11.31 43.62
N ALA A 197 -6.04 -11.83 43.63
CA ALA A 197 -7.06 -11.41 44.56
C ALA A 197 -6.48 -11.55 45.98
N THR A 198 -6.57 -10.48 46.76
CA THR A 198 -6.14 -10.43 48.15
C THR A 198 -6.69 -11.60 48.97
N THR A 199 -7.79 -12.25 48.55
CA THR A 199 -8.31 -13.50 49.13
C THR A 199 -7.30 -14.65 49.16
N ALA A 200 -6.41 -14.79 48.16
CA ALA A 200 -5.34 -15.78 48.19
C ALA A 200 -4.28 -15.45 49.26
N LEU A 201 -3.97 -14.16 49.45
CA LEU A 201 -3.11 -13.65 50.53
C LEU A 201 -3.77 -13.80 51.91
N TRP A 202 -5.09 -13.58 52.02
CA TRP A 202 -5.85 -13.80 53.24
C TRP A 202 -5.93 -15.28 53.62
N LEU A 203 -6.17 -16.18 52.65
CA LEU A 203 -6.19 -17.62 52.90
C LEU A 203 -4.81 -18.16 53.29
N ALA A 204 -3.74 -17.69 52.66
CA ALA A 204 -2.38 -18.03 53.06
C ALA A 204 -2.03 -17.46 54.44
N GLY A 205 -2.45 -16.23 54.75
CA GLY A 205 -2.26 -15.60 56.05
C GLY A 205 -3.03 -16.31 57.18
N LEU A 206 -4.29 -16.70 56.93
CA LEU A 206 -5.12 -17.44 57.88
C LEU A 206 -4.62 -18.87 58.09
N ALA A 207 -4.18 -19.55 57.01
CA ALA A 207 -3.55 -20.87 57.12
C ALA A 207 -2.24 -20.81 57.92
N GLY A 208 -1.42 -19.77 57.71
CA GLY A 208 -0.20 -19.52 58.47
C GLY A 208 -0.47 -19.26 59.96
N LEU A 209 -1.53 -18.50 60.29
CA LEU A 209 -1.95 -18.24 61.67
C LEU A 209 -2.51 -19.51 62.34
N ALA A 210 -3.31 -20.32 61.63
CA ALA A 210 -3.86 -21.57 62.15
C ALA A 210 -2.76 -22.61 62.44
N LEU A 211 -1.73 -22.70 61.59
CA LEU A 211 -0.57 -23.57 61.81
C LEU A 211 0.28 -23.09 63.00
N ARG A 212 0.41 -21.78 63.21
CA ARG A 212 1.17 -21.21 64.32
C ARG A 212 0.43 -21.34 65.66
N ALA A 213 -0.90 -21.24 65.66
CA ALA A 213 -1.73 -21.50 66.84
C ALA A 213 -1.68 -22.98 67.26
N ARG A 214 -1.74 -23.91 66.31
CA ARG A 214 -1.60 -25.36 66.59
C ARG A 214 -0.24 -25.73 67.19
N ARG A 215 0.85 -25.06 66.83
CA ARG A 215 2.18 -25.30 67.40
C ARG A 215 2.39 -24.74 68.81
N ARG A 216 1.50 -23.88 69.32
CA ARG A 216 1.57 -23.32 70.68
C ARG A 216 0.65 -24.03 71.68
N ALA A 217 -0.26 -24.88 71.19
CA ALA A 217 -1.27 -25.56 72.00
C ALA A 217 -0.96 -27.05 72.25
N GLY A 218 0.22 -27.53 71.85
CA GLY A 218 0.77 -28.85 72.18
C GLY A 218 2.17 -28.68 72.76
#